data_AF-A0A520PC72-F1
#
_entry.id   AF-A0A520PC72-F1
#
_cell.length_a   1.000
_cell.length_b   1.000
_cell.length_c   1.000
_cell.angle_alpha   90.00
_cell.angle_beta   90.00
_cell.angle_gamma   90.00
#
_symmetry.space_group_name_H-M   'P 1'
#
loop_
_entity.id
_entity.type
_entity.pdbx_description
1 polymer ?
#
loop_
_entity_poly.entity_id
_entity_poly.type
_entity_poly.pdbx_seq_one_letter_code
_entity_poly.pdbx_strand_id
1 'polypeptide(L)'
;MQNPLLSPQQTDRIIFLAWQDRITFEEIKKETGLSEAEVIKVMRRSLKPSSFRLWRKRVSGRTTKHQKLNLERRNSAPLEENE
;
A
#
# COMPACT_ATOMS: atom_id res chain seq x y z
N MET A 1 23.71 -3.33 0.34
CA MET A 1 22.76 -4.46 0.30
C MET A 1 22.08 -4.53 1.66
N GLN A 2 20.95 -3.86 1.85
CA GLN A 2 20.27 -3.84 3.14
C GLN A 2 18.99 -4.67 3.04
N ASN A 3 19.04 -5.87 3.59
CA ASN A 3 17.86 -6.62 3.97
C ASN A 3 17.77 -6.56 5.50
N PRO A 4 17.36 -5.43 6.10
CA PRO A 4 17.15 -5.45 7.54
C PRO A 4 15.93 -6.34 7.78
N LEU A 5 16.02 -7.24 8.75
CA LEU A 5 14.85 -7.79 9.43
C LEU A 5 13.85 -6.65 9.57
N LEU A 6 12.70 -6.73 8.88
CA LEU A 6 11.72 -5.64 8.88
C LEU A 6 11.44 -5.30 10.33
N SER A 7 11.91 -4.15 10.79
CA SER A 7 11.67 -3.72 12.17
C SER A 7 10.15 -3.69 12.37
N PRO A 8 9.65 -3.95 13.59
CA PRO A 8 8.22 -3.88 13.88
C PRO A 8 7.57 -2.60 13.33
N GLN A 9 8.33 -1.49 13.35
CA GLN A 9 7.96 -0.19 12.78
C GLN A 9 7.76 -0.21 11.25
N GLN A 10 8.60 -0.92 10.49
CA GLN A 10 8.43 -1.04 9.04
C GLN A 10 7.20 -1.87 8.69
N THR A 11 6.97 -2.95 9.43
CA THR A 11 5.76 -3.77 9.25
C THR A 11 4.50 -2.95 9.54
N ASP A 12 4.50 -2.20 10.64
CA ASP A 12 3.39 -1.31 10.99
C ASP A 12 3.17 -0.22 9.92
N ARG A 13 4.25 0.35 9.38
CA ARG A 13 4.20 1.31 8.27
C ARG A 13 3.61 0.71 6.99
N ILE A 14 4.02 -0.51 6.62
CA ILE A 14 3.44 -1.23 5.47
C ILE A 14 1.95 -1.48 5.71
N ILE A 15 1.56 -1.84 6.94
CA ILE A 15 0.16 -2.04 7.30
C ILE A 15 -0.63 -0.74 7.15
N PHE A 16 -0.11 0.35 7.72
CA PHE A 16 -0.71 1.68 7.63
C PHE A 16 -0.92 2.13 6.18
N LEU A 17 0.12 2.02 5.34
CA LEU A 17 0.06 2.40 3.93
C LEU A 17 -0.89 1.50 3.13
N ALA A 18 -0.90 0.19 3.39
CA ALA A 18 -1.79 -0.74 2.70
C ALA A 18 -3.27 -0.58 3.09
N TRP A 19 -3.58 0.02 4.24
CA TRP A 19 -4.94 0.40 4.63
C TRP A 19 -5.37 1.76 4.08
N GLN A 20 -4.43 2.61 3.69
CA GLN A 20 -4.72 3.88 3.02
C GLN A 20 -5.24 3.61 1.60
N ASP A 21 -6.55 3.79 1.42
CA ASP A 21 -7.22 3.62 0.11
C ASP A 21 -6.62 4.51 -0.99
N ARG A 22 -5.91 5.58 -0.59
CA ARG A 22 -5.25 6.53 -1.48
C ARG A 22 -3.86 6.10 -1.97
N ILE A 23 -3.26 5.06 -1.41
CA ILE A 23 -1.91 4.61 -1.75
C ILE A 23 -2.02 3.40 -2.68
N THR A 24 -1.31 3.42 -3.82
CA THR A 24 -1.22 2.26 -4.71
C THR A 24 -0.11 1.31 -4.26
N PHE A 25 -0.17 0.05 -4.68
CA PHE A 25 0.93 -0.89 -4.39
C PHE A 25 2.26 -0.46 -5.02
N GLU A 26 2.23 0.31 -6.10
CA GLU A 26 3.43 0.90 -6.70
C GLU A 26 4.08 1.97 -5.81
N GLU A 27 3.29 2.83 -5.16
CA GLU A 27 3.78 3.82 -4.19
C GLU A 27 4.40 3.10 -2.97
N ILE A 28 3.72 2.07 -2.45
CA ILE A 28 4.25 1.25 -1.35
C ILE A 28 5.57 0.60 -1.77
N LYS A 29 5.67 0.11 -3.02
CA LYS A 29 6.90 -0.45 -3.56
C LYS A 29 8.01 0.59 -3.68
N LYS A 30 7.69 1.84 -4.02
CA LYS A 30 8.68 2.93 -4.06
C LYS A 30 9.20 3.29 -2.67
N GLU A 31 8.32 3.42 -1.67
CA GLU A 31 8.71 3.76 -0.29
C GLU A 31 9.43 2.59 0.41
N THR A 32 8.93 1.36 0.24
CA THR A 32 9.36 0.20 1.03
C THR A 32 10.23 -0.80 0.26
N GLY A 33 10.30 -0.68 -1.07
CA GLY A 33 10.93 -1.67 -1.95
C GLY A 33 10.10 -2.95 -2.15
N LEU A 34 8.96 -3.10 -1.47
CA LEU A 34 8.18 -4.34 -1.49
C LEU A 34 7.17 -4.38 -2.64
N SER A 35 7.20 -5.47 -3.40
CA SER A 35 6.18 -5.71 -4.43
C SER A 35 4.82 -6.02 -3.79
N GLU A 36 3.74 -5.86 -4.56
CA GLU A 36 2.37 -6.16 -4.11
C GLU A 36 2.27 -7.54 -3.43
N ALA A 37 2.86 -8.57 -4.04
CA ALA A 37 2.87 -9.93 -3.48
C ALA A 37 3.54 -9.99 -2.09
N GLU A 38 4.61 -9.23 -1.87
CA GLU A 38 5.30 -9.15 -0.58
C GLU A 38 4.45 -8.41 0.45
N VAL A 39 3.82 -7.30 0.07
CA VAL A 39 2.88 -6.56 0.93
C VAL A 39 1.71 -7.47 1.35
N ILE A 40 1.16 -8.27 0.43
CA ILE A 40 0.11 -9.25 0.73
C ILE A 40 0.60 -10.31 1.72
N LYS A 41 1.83 -10.82 1.57
CA LYS A 41 2.43 -11.78 2.52
C LYS A 41 2.59 -11.15 3.91
N VAL A 42 3.09 -9.91 3.99
CA VAL A 42 3.25 -9.16 5.25
C VAL A 42 1.89 -8.94 5.91
N MET A 43 0.90 -8.46 5.15
CA MET A 43 -0.49 -8.31 5.60
C MET A 43 -1.08 -9.61 6.15
N ARG A 44 -0.89 -10.71 5.43
CA ARG A 44 -1.41 -12.03 5.81
C ARG A 44 -0.77 -12.56 7.09
N ARG A 45 0.51 -12.27 7.32
CA ARG A 45 1.26 -12.73 8.48
C ARG A 45 1.08 -11.83 9.71
N SER A 46 0.72 -10.57 9.50
CA SER A 46 0.58 -9.58 10.57
C SER A 46 -0.86 -9.40 11.05
N LEU A 47 -1.85 -9.57 10.17
CA LEU A 47 -3.26 -9.39 10.51
C LEU A 47 -3.97 -10.70 10.86
N LYS A 48 -5.00 -10.59 11.71
CA LYS A 48 -5.95 -11.67 11.94
C LYS A 48 -6.70 -12.03 10.63
N PRO A 49 -7.11 -13.29 10.44
CA PRO A 49 -7.80 -13.75 9.23
C PRO A 49 -9.03 -12.90 8.86
N SER A 50 -9.81 -12.46 9.86
CA SER A 50 -10.99 -11.62 9.66
C SER A 50 -10.65 -10.23 9.11
N SER A 51 -9.61 -9.58 9.65
CA SER A 51 -9.13 -8.27 9.18
C SER A 51 -8.53 -8.36 7.78
N PHE A 52 -7.77 -9.42 7.50
CA PHE A 52 -7.22 -9.67 6.17
C PHE A 52 -8.32 -9.86 5.11
N ARG A 53 -9.38 -10.60 5.44
CA ARG A 53 -10.56 -10.75 4.54
C ARG A 53 -11.23 -9.40 4.26
N LEU A 54 -11.37 -8.54 5.27
CA LEU A 54 -11.95 -7.20 5.10
C LEU A 54 -11.08 -6.32 4.20
N TRP A 55 -9.76 -6.32 4.43
CA TRP A 55 -8.80 -5.62 3.58
C TRP A 55 -8.84 -6.13 2.13
N ARG A 56 -8.85 -7.46 1.93
CA ARG A 56 -8.98 -8.06 0.59
C ARG A 56 -10.28 -7.69 -0.10
N LYS A 57 -11.41 -7.58 0.61
CA LYS A 57 -12.66 -7.08 0.01
C LYS A 57 -12.52 -5.64 -0.49
N ARG A 58 -11.79 -4.77 0.23
CA ARG A 58 -11.54 -3.38 -0.18
C ARG A 58 -10.59 -3.29 -1.37
N VAL A 59 -9.45 -3.96 -1.30
CA VAL A 59 -8.42 -3.96 -2.36
C VAL A 59 -8.89 -4.69 -3.62
N SER A 60 -9.51 -5.85 -3.48
CA SER A 60 -9.99 -6.66 -4.62
C SER A 60 -11.25 -6.08 -5.26
N GLY A 61 -11.98 -5.19 -4.57
CA GLY A 61 -13.07 -4.41 -5.16
C GLY A 61 -12.61 -3.48 -6.29
N ARG A 62 -11.29 -3.29 -6.46
CA ARG A 62 -10.67 -2.56 -7.59
C ARG A 62 -10.33 -3.46 -8.79
N THR A 63 -10.81 -4.70 -8.84
CA THR A 63 -10.73 -5.52 -10.05
C THR A 63 -11.83 -5.09 -11.04
N THR A 64 -11.47 -4.08 -11.84
CA THR A 64 -11.72 -4.00 -13.29
C THR A 64 -13.05 -4.57 -13.80
N LYS A 65 -14.07 -3.70 -13.86
CA LYS A 65 -15.11 -3.77 -14.90
C LYS A 65 -15.29 -2.37 -15.51
N HIS A 66 -14.62 -2.17 -16.65
CA HIS A 66 -14.70 -1.04 -17.58
C HIS A 66 -13.70 0.11 -17.41
N GLN A 67 -12.85 0.23 -18.44
CA GLN A 67 -12.21 1.47 -18.87
C GLN A 67 -13.26 2.58 -19.05
N LYS A 68 -13.31 3.58 -18.16
CA LYS A 68 -13.54 5.00 -18.48
C LYS A 68 -13.74 5.80 -17.18
N LEU A 69 -13.08 6.97 -17.14
CA LEU A 69 -13.41 8.12 -16.29
C LEU A 69 -13.28 7.90 -14.77
N ASN A 70 -12.16 8.32 -14.19
CA ASN A 70 -12.11 9.63 -13.52
C ASN A 70 -10.66 9.95 -13.14
N LEU A 71 -9.98 10.64 -14.05
CA LEU A 71 -9.04 11.69 -13.67
C LEU A 71 -9.75 12.56 -12.62
N GLU A 72 -9.03 12.97 -11.58
CA GLU A 72 -9.30 14.07 -10.63
C GLU A 72 -9.14 13.65 -9.16
N ARG A 73 -8.32 14.45 -8.46
CA ARG A 73 -7.95 14.46 -7.03
C ARG A 73 -6.58 13.90 -6.62
N ARG A 74 -5.51 14.40 -7.24
CA ARG A 74 -4.29 14.81 -6.52
C ARG A 74 -3.41 15.74 -7.38
N ASN A 75 -3.93 16.93 -7.66
CA ASN A 75 -3.07 18.11 -7.61
C ASN A 75 -3.01 18.53 -6.12
N SER A 76 -1.88 19.08 -5.67
CA SER A 76 -1.54 19.44 -4.28
C SER A 76 -0.74 18.40 -3.48
N ALA A 77 0.51 18.19 -3.89
CA ALA A 77 1.62 18.15 -2.94
C ALA A 77 2.66 19.16 -3.48
N PRO A 78 2.84 20.34 -2.85
CA PRO A 78 3.88 21.27 -3.27
C PRO A 78 5.25 20.64 -3.08
N LEU A 79 6.08 20.80 -4.10
CA LEU A 79 7.52 20.53 -4.10
C LEU A 79 8.13 21.36 -2.98
N GLU A 80 8.66 20.71 -1.96
CA GLU A 80 9.57 21.34 -1.02
C GLU A 80 10.98 21.07 -1.54
N GLU A 81 11.40 21.88 -2.51
CA GLU A 81 12.82 22.20 -2.70
C GLU A 81 13.29 22.92 -1.44
N ASN A 82 14.36 22.44 -0.82
CA ASN A 82 15.16 23.27 0.07
C ASN A 82 16.63 23.13 -0.33
N GLU A 83 17.15 24.27 -0.79
CA GLU A 83 18.56 24.69 -0.77
C GLU A 83 19.24 24.49 0.60
#